data_AF-A0A4U9HGC6-F1
#
_entry.id   AF-A0A4U9HGC6-F1
#
_cell.length_a   1.000
_cell.length_b   1.000
_cell.length_c   1.000
_cell.angle_alpha   90.00
_cell.angle_beta   90.00
_cell.angle_gamma   90.00
#
_symmetry.space_group_name_H-M   'P 1'
#
loop_
_entity.id
_entity.type
_entity.pdbx_description
1 polymer ?
#
loop_
_entity_poly.entity_id
_entity_poly.type
_entity_poly.pdbx_seq_one_letter_code
_entity_poly.pdbx_strand_id
1 'polypeptide(L)'
;MPVALAPVGLCGMYARRGEVQAAAAADAKGIPFTLSTVSVCPIEEVAPTIKRPMWFQLYVLRDRGFMRNALERAKAAGCSTLVFTVDMPTPGARYRDAHSG
;
A
#
# COMPACT_ATOMS: atom_id res chain seq x y z
N MET A 1 -11.45 -13.23 -11.51
CA MET A 1 -11.21 -14.00 -10.27
C MET A 1 -11.59 -13.14 -9.07
N PRO A 2 -12.24 -13.69 -8.02
CA PRO A 2 -12.63 -12.94 -6.83
C PRO A 2 -11.46 -12.86 -5.82
N VAL A 3 -10.32 -12.33 -6.25
CA VAL A 3 -9.12 -12.16 -5.42
C VAL A 3 -8.53 -10.78 -5.61
N ALA A 4 -7.80 -10.29 -4.62
CA ALA A 4 -7.05 -9.03 -4.67
C ALA A 4 -5.71 -9.21 -3.96
N LEU A 5 -4.71 -8.42 -4.34
CA LEU A 5 -3.46 -8.35 -3.57
C LEU A 5 -3.67 -7.46 -2.34
N ALA A 6 -3.41 -8.05 -1.18
CA ALA A 6 -3.46 -7.38 0.11
C ALA A 6 -2.34 -6.33 0.24
N PRO A 7 -2.52 -5.29 1.08
CA PRO A 7 -1.48 -4.30 1.31
C PRO A 7 -0.30 -4.93 2.06
N VAL A 8 0.86 -4.94 1.41
CA VAL A 8 2.14 -5.35 2.01
C VAL A 8 3.05 -4.13 2.02
N GLY A 9 3.59 -3.82 3.19
CA GLY A 9 4.59 -2.77 3.36
C GLY A 9 5.97 -3.23 2.94
N LEU A 10 6.82 -2.26 2.60
CA LEU A 10 8.25 -2.49 2.37
C LEU A 10 8.56 -3.58 1.33
N CYS A 11 7.76 -3.68 0.25
CA CYS A 11 7.99 -4.70 -0.79
C CYS A 11 9.35 -4.51 -1.48
N GLY A 12 9.90 -3.28 -1.44
CA GLY A 12 11.29 -2.98 -1.80
C GLY A 12 12.35 -3.85 -1.12
N MET A 13 12.07 -4.42 0.06
CA MET A 13 12.97 -5.35 0.76
C MET A 13 13.00 -6.75 0.13
N TYR A 14 11.94 -7.15 -0.55
CA TYR A 14 11.85 -8.46 -1.22
C TYR A 14 12.43 -8.40 -2.63
N ALA A 15 12.17 -7.31 -3.34
CA ALA A 15 12.68 -7.07 -4.68
C ALA A 15 12.79 -5.57 -4.96
N ARG A 16 13.74 -5.17 -5.81
CA ARG A 16 13.89 -3.78 -6.25
C ARG A 16 12.58 -3.26 -6.85
N ARG A 17 11.99 -2.21 -6.25
CA ARG A 17 10.68 -1.66 -6.66
C ARG A 17 9.54 -2.69 -6.58
N GLY A 18 9.52 -3.50 -5.53
CA GLY A 18 8.59 -4.62 -5.38
C GLY A 18 7.11 -4.23 -5.50
N GLU A 19 6.72 -3.06 -5.00
CA GLU A 19 5.34 -2.56 -5.09
C GLU A 19 4.91 -2.31 -6.54
N VAL A 20 5.80 -1.73 -7.35
CA VAL A 20 5.57 -1.53 -8.79
C VAL A 20 5.41 -2.88 -9.50
N GLN A 21 6.25 -3.85 -9.18
CA GLN A 21 6.17 -5.19 -9.78
C GLN A 21 4.85 -5.88 -9.40
N ALA A 22 4.43 -5.80 -8.13
CA ALA A 22 3.18 -6.37 -7.66
C ALA A 22 1.96 -5.70 -8.31
N ALA A 23 1.98 -4.37 -8.44
CA ALA A 23 0.91 -3.62 -9.08
C ALA A 23 0.76 -3.99 -10.56
N ALA A 24 1.87 -4.04 -11.31
CA ALA A 24 1.86 -4.47 -12.71
C ALA A 24 1.36 -5.91 -12.89
N ALA A 25 1.76 -6.83 -12.00
CA ALA A 25 1.29 -8.22 -12.03
C ALA A 25 -0.22 -8.33 -11.75
N ALA A 26 -0.74 -7.57 -10.79
CA ALA A 26 -2.17 -7.52 -10.49
C ALA A 26 -2.98 -6.96 -11.67
N ASP A 27 -2.52 -5.88 -12.29
CA ASP A 27 -3.17 -5.28 -13.46
C ASP A 27 -3.19 -6.24 -14.66
N ALA A 28 -2.08 -6.93 -14.92
CA ALA A 28 -1.98 -7.95 -15.96
C ALA A 28 -2.93 -9.14 -15.74
N LYS A 29 -3.26 -9.45 -14.48
CA LYS A 29 -4.25 -10.48 -14.11
C LYS A 29 -5.67 -9.93 -13.94
N GLY A 30 -5.86 -8.62 -14.11
CA GLY A 30 -7.15 -7.96 -13.97
C GLY A 30 -7.72 -8.00 -12.54
N ILE A 31 -6.87 -8.11 -11.52
CA ILE A 31 -7.26 -8.14 -10.11
C ILE A 31 -6.87 -6.83 -9.40
N PRO A 32 -7.57 -6.43 -8.32
CA PRO A 32 -7.20 -5.24 -7.56
C PRO A 32 -5.86 -5.39 -6.86
N PHE A 33 -5.11 -4.30 -6.78
CA PHE A 33 -3.90 -4.16 -5.98
C PHE A 33 -4.15 -3.12 -4.88
N THR A 34 -3.72 -3.43 -3.66
CA THR A 34 -3.80 -2.50 -2.53
C THR A 34 -2.40 -2.02 -2.14
N LEU A 35 -2.16 -0.71 -2.25
CA LEU A 35 -0.91 -0.09 -1.84
C LEU A 35 -0.92 0.22 -0.33
N SER A 36 0.15 -0.12 0.39
CA SER A 36 0.27 0.17 1.83
C SER A 36 0.70 1.61 2.09
N THR A 37 0.28 2.19 3.23
CA THR A 37 0.85 3.46 3.73
C THR A 37 2.36 3.37 3.96
N VAL A 38 2.87 2.18 4.28
CA VAL A 38 4.30 1.90 4.52
C VAL A 38 4.98 1.28 3.29
N SER A 39 4.56 1.71 2.10
CA SER A 39 5.22 1.39 0.82
C SER A 39 6.57 2.11 0.69
N VAL A 40 7.55 1.45 0.06
CA VAL A 40 8.83 2.09 -0.33
C VAL A 40 8.68 2.91 -1.60
N CYS A 41 7.92 2.42 -2.58
CA CYS A 41 7.61 3.17 -3.79
C CYS A 41 6.50 4.20 -3.53
N PRO A 42 6.66 5.46 -3.95
CA PRO A 42 5.62 6.47 -3.81
C PRO A 42 4.43 6.19 -4.76
N ILE A 43 3.26 6.74 -4.42
CA ILE A 43 2.01 6.55 -5.19
C ILE A 43 2.21 6.94 -6.66
N GLU A 44 2.92 8.03 -6.89
CA GLU A 44 3.21 8.61 -8.21
C GLU A 44 4.10 7.70 -9.07
N GLU A 45 4.82 6.76 -8.44
CA GLU A 45 5.64 5.78 -9.13
C GLU A 45 4.86 4.50 -9.44
N VAL A 46 3.91 4.12 -8.58
CA VAL A 46 3.10 2.91 -8.74
C VAL A 46 1.91 3.15 -9.67
N ALA A 47 1.22 4.28 -9.53
CA ALA A 47 -0.02 4.57 -10.26
C ALA A 47 0.12 4.52 -11.79
N PRO A 48 1.21 5.03 -12.41
CA PRO A 48 1.37 4.97 -13.86
C PRO A 48 1.56 3.55 -14.41
N THR A 49 1.85 2.57 -13.56
CA THR A 49 2.19 1.19 -13.96
C THR A 49 0.98 0.28 -14.11
N ILE A 50 -0.21 0.78 -13.76
CA ILE A 50 -1.47 0.06 -13.78
C ILE A 50 -2.52 0.87 -14.55
N LYS A 51 -3.40 0.18 -15.27
CA LYS A 51 -4.53 0.84 -15.95
C LYS A 51 -5.75 0.95 -15.06
N ARG A 52 -5.90 0.01 -14.14
CA ARG A 52 -7.00 -0.02 -13.17
C ARG A 52 -6.64 0.84 -11.96
N PRO A 53 -7.62 1.52 -11.33
CA PRO A 53 -7.40 2.20 -10.06
C PRO A 53 -6.89 1.22 -8.99
N MET A 54 -5.80 1.56 -8.32
CA MET A 54 -5.39 0.83 -7.11
C MET A 54 -6.29 1.18 -5.92
N TRP A 55 -6.27 0.31 -4.93
CA TRP A 55 -6.77 0.60 -3.59
C TRP A 55 -5.63 1.16 -2.74
N PHE A 56 -5.96 2.05 -1.81
CA PHE A 56 -4.98 2.61 -0.90
C PHE A 56 -5.30 2.18 0.53
N GLN A 57 -4.32 1.63 1.25
CA GLN A 57 -4.46 1.28 2.65
C GLN A 57 -3.95 2.41 3.54
N LEU A 58 -4.72 2.73 4.59
CA LEU A 58 -4.41 3.78 5.55
C LEU A 58 -4.38 3.23 7.00
N TYR A 59 -3.30 3.53 7.72
CA TYR A 59 -3.24 3.40 9.18
C TYR A 59 -3.74 4.68 9.88
N VAL A 60 -4.36 4.51 11.06
CA VAL A 60 -4.66 5.64 11.95
C VAL A 60 -3.34 6.18 12.51
N LEU A 61 -2.83 7.24 11.90
CA LEU A 61 -1.66 7.96 12.39
C LEU A 61 -2.12 9.11 13.29
N ARG A 62 -1.33 9.43 14.32
CA ARG A 62 -1.62 10.58 15.20
C ARG A 62 -1.59 11.90 14.42
N ASP A 63 -0.76 11.97 13.39
CA ASP A 63 -0.64 13.14 12.52
C ASP A 63 -1.73 13.13 11.43
N ARG A 64 -2.76 13.94 11.66
CA ARG A 64 -3.86 14.15 10.70
C ARG A 64 -3.44 14.93 9.46
N GLY A 65 -2.39 15.75 9.54
CA GLY A 65 -1.85 16.50 8.42
C GLY A 65 -1.22 15.55 7.39
N PHE A 66 -0.42 14.60 7.88
CA PHE A 66 0.15 13.53 7.06
C PHE A 66 -0.95 12.68 6.41
N MET A 67 -1.95 12.23 7.18
CA MET A 67 -3.07 11.45 6.64
C MET A 67 -3.80 12.19 5.52
N ARG A 68 -4.10 13.48 5.73
CA ARG A 68 -4.76 14.31 4.72
C ARG A 68 -3.91 14.41 3.46
N ASN A 69 -2.61 14.65 3.59
CA ASN A 69 -1.71 14.72 2.43
C ASN A 69 -1.65 13.38 1.67
N ALA A 70 -1.55 12.26 2.37
CA ALA A 70 -1.54 10.93 1.76
C ALA A 70 -2.85 10.63 1.01
N LEU A 71 -4.01 10.98 1.60
CA LEU A 71 -5.32 10.81 0.96
C LEU A 71 -5.48 11.70 -0.27
N GLU A 72 -5.05 12.96 -0.22
CA GLU A 72 -5.08 13.86 -1.38
C GLU A 72 -4.21 13.34 -2.52
N ARG A 73 -3.01 12.83 -2.22
CA ARG A 73 -2.13 12.21 -3.22
C ARG A 73 -2.73 10.94 -3.82
N ALA A 74 -3.29 10.06 -2.98
CA ALA A 74 -3.97 8.85 -3.46
C ALA A 74 -5.16 9.19 -4.38
N LYS A 75 -5.97 10.19 -3.99
CA LYS A 75 -7.10 10.67 -4.78
C LYS A 75 -6.64 11.30 -6.10
N ALA A 76 -5.60 12.12 -6.08
CA ALA A 76 -5.00 12.72 -7.28
C ALA A 76 -4.45 11.66 -8.25
N ALA A 77 -3.94 10.55 -7.71
CA ALA A 77 -3.50 9.38 -8.49
C ALA A 77 -4.66 8.49 -8.99
N GLY A 78 -5.91 8.89 -8.78
CA GLY A 78 -7.10 8.16 -9.25
C GLY A 78 -7.52 6.99 -8.36
N CYS A 79 -6.99 6.86 -7.14
CA CYS A 79 -7.43 5.84 -6.20
C CYS A 79 -8.87 6.13 -5.76
N SER A 80 -9.78 5.20 -6.03
CA SER A 80 -11.21 5.33 -5.70
C SER A 80 -11.63 4.56 -4.44
N THR A 81 -10.76 3.70 -3.92
CA THR A 81 -11.06 2.78 -2.82
C THR A 81 -10.04 2.93 -1.70
N LEU A 82 -10.53 3.12 -0.48
CA LEU A 82 -9.73 3.20 0.74
C LEU A 82 -9.93 1.94 1.58
N VAL A 83 -8.83 1.31 1.98
CA VAL A 83 -8.78 0.18 2.92
C VAL A 83 -8.29 0.70 4.26
N PHE A 84 -9.20 0.84 5.22
CA PHE A 84 -8.88 1.43 6.52
C PHE A 84 -8.53 0.36 7.55
N THR A 85 -7.30 0.40 8.06
CA THR A 85 -6.79 -0.60 9.01
C THR A 85 -7.10 -0.18 10.44
N VAL A 86 -7.98 -0.92 11.12
CA VAL A 86 -8.52 -0.61 12.46
C VAL A 86 -8.07 -1.56 13.56
N ASP A 87 -7.39 -2.65 13.20
CA ASP A 87 -7.00 -3.76 14.09
C ASP A 87 -5.65 -3.56 14.78
N MET A 88 -4.90 -2.51 14.40
CA MET A 88 -3.55 -2.25 14.90
C MET A 88 -3.46 -0.89 15.63
N PRO A 89 -4.02 -0.78 16.85
CA PRO A 89 -3.83 0.42 17.69
C PRO A 89 -2.40 0.51 18.26
N THR A 90 -1.74 -0.63 18.44
CA THR A 90 -0.35 -0.77 18.86
C THR A 90 0.38 -1.77 17.97
N PRO A 91 1.70 -1.60 17.74
CA PRO A 91 2.49 -2.62 17.04
C PRO A 91 2.37 -3.96 17.76
N GLY A 92 2.04 -5.02 17.03
CA GLY A 92 1.97 -6.38 17.59
C GLY A 92 3.35 -6.89 18.00
N ALA A 93 3.39 -7.78 18.99
CA ALA A 93 4.64 -8.39 19.46
C ALA A 93 5.17 -9.41 18.43
N ARG A 94 6.04 -8.94 17.53
CA ARG A 94 6.75 -9.78 16.56
C ARG A 94 8.16 -10.05 17.08
N TYR A 95 8.32 -11.14 17.85
CA TYR A 95 9.59 -11.43 18.53
C TYR A 95 10.79 -11.50 17.58
N ARG A 96 10.60 -11.98 16.35
CA ARG A 96 11.68 -12.05 15.36
C ARG A 96 12.22 -10.67 14.98
N ASP A 97 11.36 -9.67 14.89
CA ASP A 97 11.74 -8.31 14.51
C ASP A 97 12.70 -7.74 15.57
N ALA A 98 12.35 -7.87 16.86
CA ALA A 98 13.20 -7.42 17.97
C ALA A 98 14.57 -8.12 18.06
N HIS A 99 14.67 -9.38 17.59
CA HIS A 99 15.95 -10.10 17.56
C HIS A 99 16.80 -9.77 16.33
N SER A 100 16.16 -9.32 15.24
CA SER A 100 16.82 -9.13 13.94
C SER A 100 17.27 -7.69 13.69
N GLY A 101 16.84 -6.73 14.52
CA GLY A 101 17.19 -5.31 14.44
C GLY A 101 16.07 -4.47 13.87
#